data_AF-A0A428TC67-F1
#
_entry.id   AF-A0A428TC67-F1
#
_cell.length_a   1.000
_cell.length_b   1.000
_cell.length_c   1.000
_cell.angle_alpha   90.00
_cell.angle_beta   90.00
_cell.angle_gamma   90.00
#
_symmetry.space_group_name_H-M   'P 1'
#
loop_
_entity.id
_entity.type
_entity.pdbx_description
1 polymer ?
#
loop_
_entity_poly.entity_id
_entity_poly.type
_entity_poly.pdbx_seq_one_letter_code
_entity_poly.pdbx_strand_id
1 'polypeptide(L)'
;MKKPQVPASSLSVGSRIFSCTQGHIVICAVVFMIMVAPLLWRQREYVGVDLPALEPHTPSKLGYDKASNNTKKLFWTTDDEHLRQLTYWERPKEIKKVMGMVFFGRRHSVSILDCYLKRNLVKNGGMLDGVIFVERTQDEQDLKLLAKMLKSEPSYERWKIEMADEDNFTSGFGNSYDRVEDDILYVKIDDDIVFMEDSVIPSIIKKKMEHPEFYVVSANVVNQPLLSWVHWNLGAVRPYLPEVNNEGATKSFDIKDSMKYDWQVTNLPRWKGPIDFKLDEWDADDKQHRWLPVKHQGDHILDNTPIETTEYHPMGRGWTEWKIGAQEHYSFLENLEHNSLSQYKFDTWDFQYERMGIQFIAMLGKDINIAKPIESDDENHFSCTMPRQLGRHAVADGKGIAVHYSFGSQRGGMERTDILARYRAFARDNICASPMLWKPEDD
;
A
#
# COMPACT_ATOMS: atom_id res chain seq x y z
N MET A 1 40.15 -13.70 67.71
CA MET A 1 39.72 -13.20 69.04
C MET A 1 40.05 -11.71 69.16
N LYS A 2 39.28 -10.96 69.96
CA LYS A 2 39.54 -9.63 70.61
C LYS A 2 40.22 -8.46 69.85
N LYS A 3 39.68 -7.26 70.12
CA LYS A 3 40.15 -5.86 69.88
C LYS A 3 41.39 -5.51 70.75
N PRO A 4 41.99 -4.27 70.79
CA PRO A 4 41.67 -2.95 70.18
C PRO A 4 42.88 -2.27 69.43
N GLN A 5 42.80 -1.08 68.80
CA GLN A 5 42.79 0.33 69.32
C GLN A 5 42.71 1.32 68.11
N VAL A 6 42.39 2.64 68.09
CA VAL A 6 42.16 3.78 69.05
C VAL A 6 43.43 4.44 69.64
N PRO A 7 43.65 5.78 69.60
CA PRO A 7 42.80 6.96 69.26
C PRO A 7 43.22 7.69 67.94
N ALA A 8 42.56 8.70 67.36
CA ALA A 8 41.60 9.76 67.74
C ALA A 8 42.21 11.11 68.23
N SER A 9 41.92 12.20 67.51
CA SER A 9 42.03 13.59 67.97
C SER A 9 40.67 14.28 67.78
N SER A 10 40.09 14.78 68.87
CA SER A 10 38.79 15.43 68.90
C SER A 10 38.93 16.91 69.27
N LEU A 11 37.99 17.74 68.83
CA LEU A 11 37.86 19.11 69.33
C LEU A 11 36.40 19.46 69.64
N SER A 12 36.17 19.79 70.92
CA SER A 12 35.05 20.55 71.51
C SER A 12 33.60 20.20 71.16
N VAL A 13 32.84 19.85 72.21
CA VAL A 13 31.37 19.76 72.21
C VAL A 13 30.77 21.12 72.61
N GLY A 14 29.66 21.49 71.95
CA GLY A 14 28.66 22.43 72.48
C GLY A 14 28.21 23.51 71.48
N SER A 15 26.94 23.90 71.36
CA SER A 15 25.63 23.34 71.69
C SER A 15 24.58 24.44 71.38
N ARG A 16 23.40 24.09 70.87
CA ARG A 16 22.21 24.97 70.68
C ARG A 16 22.36 26.23 69.78
N ILE A 17 21.97 26.14 68.51
CA ILE A 17 21.23 27.23 67.82
C ILE A 17 20.06 26.66 66.99
N PHE A 18 18.90 27.31 67.18
CA PHE A 18 17.60 27.31 66.47
C PHE A 18 17.32 26.46 65.21
N SER A 19 16.12 25.88 65.22
CA SER A 19 15.33 25.50 64.04
C SER A 19 14.83 26.76 63.30
N CYS A 20 15.10 26.90 62.00
CA CYS A 20 14.42 27.89 61.13
C CYS A 20 14.63 27.69 59.60
N THR A 21 14.44 26.48 59.04
CA THR A 21 14.74 26.24 57.60
C THR A 21 13.63 25.61 56.74
N GLN A 22 12.76 24.72 57.25
CA GLN A 22 11.74 24.09 56.38
C GLN A 22 10.60 25.04 55.98
N GLY A 23 10.11 25.88 56.89
CA GLY A 23 8.97 26.78 56.59
C GLY A 23 9.26 27.78 55.47
N HIS A 24 10.44 28.40 55.47
CA HIS A 24 10.81 29.39 54.46
C HIS A 24 10.98 28.80 53.05
N ILE A 25 11.48 27.56 52.93
CA ILE A 25 11.62 26.89 51.61
C ILE A 25 10.25 26.65 50.98
N VAL A 26 9.27 26.18 51.76
CA VAL A 26 7.89 25.97 51.27
C VAL A 26 7.23 27.29 50.88
N ILE A 27 7.39 28.35 51.70
CA ILE A 27 6.84 29.67 51.39
C ILE A 27 7.46 30.24 50.10
N CYS A 28 8.78 30.15 49.92
CA CYS A 28 9.44 30.58 48.69
C CYS A 28 8.96 29.80 47.45
N ALA A 29 8.79 28.47 47.55
CA ALA A 29 8.28 27.66 46.45
C ALA A 29 6.82 28.02 46.06
N VAL A 30 5.95 28.26 47.05
CA VAL A 30 4.56 28.70 46.82
C VAL A 30 4.51 30.11 46.22
N VAL A 31 5.34 31.04 46.70
CA VAL A 31 5.43 32.39 46.12
C VAL A 31 5.96 32.34 44.68
N PHE A 32 6.93 31.48 44.37
CA PHE A 32 7.45 31.30 43.01
C PHE A 32 6.37 30.74 42.06
N MET A 33 5.62 29.71 42.49
CA MET A 33 4.44 29.21 41.76
C MET A 33 3.42 30.32 41.48
N ILE A 34 3.10 31.14 42.49
CA ILE A 34 2.11 32.23 42.37
C ILE A 34 2.60 33.36 41.45
N MET A 35 3.90 33.63 41.36
CA MET A 35 4.43 34.60 40.39
C MET A 35 4.55 34.05 38.95
N VAL A 36 4.84 32.76 38.79
CA VAL A 36 4.98 32.14 37.45
C VAL A 36 3.63 31.80 36.82
N ALA A 37 2.61 31.44 37.61
CA ALA A 37 1.27 31.17 37.10
C ALA A 37 0.67 32.29 36.21
N PRO A 38 0.65 33.59 36.61
CA PRO A 38 0.17 34.67 35.76
C PRO A 38 1.07 34.94 34.55
N LEU A 39 2.37 34.65 34.61
CA LEU A 39 3.26 34.75 33.44
C LEU A 39 2.91 33.69 32.39
N LEU A 40 2.66 32.45 32.80
CA LEU A 40 2.21 31.36 31.92
C LEU A 40 0.80 31.62 31.37
N TRP A 41 -0.11 32.18 32.16
CA TRP A 41 -1.43 32.61 31.67
C TRP A 41 -1.35 33.77 30.68
N ARG A 42 -0.43 34.73 30.87
CA ARG A 42 -0.29 35.90 30.00
C ARG A 42 0.43 35.60 28.67
N GLN A 43 0.96 34.39 28.48
CA GLN A 43 1.40 33.91 27.17
C GLN A 43 0.32 33.18 26.36
N ARG A 44 -0.90 33.00 26.90
CA ARG A 44 -2.09 32.69 26.08
C ARG A 44 -2.71 33.97 25.50
N GLU A 45 -1.92 34.72 24.73
CA GLU A 45 -2.52 35.47 23.64
C GLU A 45 -3.07 34.45 22.65
N TYR A 46 -4.39 34.44 22.47
CA TYR A 46 -5.02 33.62 21.45
C TYR A 46 -4.61 34.19 20.09
N VAL A 47 -3.65 33.55 19.43
CA VAL A 47 -3.49 33.68 17.99
C VAL A 47 -4.74 33.07 17.37
N GLY A 48 -5.75 33.92 17.17
CA GLY A 48 -6.92 33.63 16.37
C GLY A 48 -6.46 33.43 14.93
N VAL A 49 -6.07 32.19 14.60
CA VAL A 49 -6.03 31.75 13.23
C VAL A 49 -7.49 31.72 12.78
N ASP A 50 -7.91 32.75 12.05
CA ASP A 50 -9.10 32.67 11.21
C ASP A 50 -8.84 31.59 10.16
N LEU A 51 -9.12 30.34 10.54
CA LEU A 51 -9.35 29.27 9.59
C LEU A 51 -10.52 29.75 8.72
N PRO A 52 -10.33 30.01 7.42
CA PRO A 52 -11.43 30.41 6.58
C PRO A 52 -12.47 29.30 6.66
N ALA A 53 -13.69 29.67 7.08
CA ALA A 53 -14.79 28.72 7.09
C ALA A 53 -14.91 28.17 5.66
N LEU A 54 -14.84 26.83 5.53
CA LEU A 54 -15.13 26.15 4.28
C LEU A 54 -16.59 26.42 3.93
N GLU A 55 -16.83 27.50 3.18
CA GLU A 55 -18.14 27.75 2.59
C GLU A 55 -18.52 26.51 1.78
N PRO A 56 -19.74 25.97 1.95
CA PRO A 56 -20.17 24.81 1.18
C PRO A 56 -20.30 25.21 -0.29
N HIS A 57 -19.23 25.01 -1.05
CA HIS A 57 -19.18 25.31 -2.48
C HIS A 57 -20.36 24.62 -3.16
N THR A 58 -21.28 25.44 -3.68
CA THR A 58 -22.48 24.95 -4.35
C THR A 58 -22.03 24.18 -5.59
N PRO A 59 -22.35 22.87 -5.73
CA PRO A 59 -21.76 22.04 -6.77
C PRO A 59 -21.95 22.63 -8.17
N SER A 60 -20.83 23.05 -8.77
CA SER A 60 -20.85 23.66 -10.10
C SER A 60 -21.27 22.62 -11.13
N LYS A 61 -22.36 22.89 -11.85
CA LYS A 61 -22.90 22.01 -12.90
C LYS A 61 -22.06 22.08 -14.18
N LEU A 62 -20.81 21.62 -14.13
CA LEU A 62 -20.08 21.22 -15.34
C LEU A 62 -20.41 19.77 -15.69
N GLY A 63 -20.55 19.50 -17.00
CA GLY A 63 -20.88 18.18 -17.52
C GLY A 63 -19.63 17.30 -17.64
N TYR A 64 -19.40 16.43 -16.65
CA TYR A 64 -18.20 15.57 -16.57
C TYR A 64 -18.44 14.12 -17.00
N ASP A 65 -19.21 13.90 -18.08
CA ASP A 65 -19.39 12.57 -18.68
C ASP A 65 -18.39 12.33 -19.82
N LYS A 66 -17.11 12.16 -19.47
CA LYS A 66 -16.04 11.80 -20.42
C LYS A 66 -15.69 10.31 -20.38
N ALA A 67 -16.71 9.46 -20.46
CA ALA A 67 -16.50 8.08 -20.91
C ALA A 67 -15.98 8.14 -22.35
N SER A 68 -14.85 7.49 -22.63
CA SER A 68 -14.46 7.24 -24.01
C SER A 68 -15.33 6.10 -24.56
N ASN A 69 -15.44 5.96 -25.89
CA ASN A 69 -16.14 4.81 -26.48
C ASN A 69 -15.51 3.45 -26.08
N ASN A 70 -14.31 3.45 -25.48
CA ASN A 70 -13.55 2.27 -25.07
C ASN A 70 -13.35 2.20 -23.55
N THR A 71 -14.04 3.00 -22.73
CA THR A 71 -13.91 2.96 -21.25
C THR A 71 -15.26 3.09 -20.55
N LYS A 72 -15.50 2.23 -19.54
CA LYS A 72 -16.57 2.43 -18.56
C LYS A 72 -16.33 3.73 -17.78
N LYS A 73 -17.37 4.30 -17.15
CA LYS A 73 -17.29 5.58 -16.41
C LYS A 73 -16.09 5.61 -15.43
N LEU A 74 -15.55 6.81 -15.21
CA LEU A 74 -14.46 7.03 -14.25
C LEU A 74 -14.91 6.60 -12.85
N PHE A 75 -14.05 5.86 -12.15
CA PHE A 75 -14.36 5.19 -10.89
C PHE A 75 -13.76 5.99 -9.74
N TRP A 76 -14.58 6.86 -9.16
CA TRP A 76 -14.20 7.80 -8.12
C TRP A 76 -14.36 7.18 -6.73
N THR A 77 -13.33 7.27 -5.89
CA THR A 77 -13.31 6.67 -4.55
C THR A 77 -13.22 7.72 -3.43
N THR A 78 -13.54 8.97 -3.79
CA THR A 78 -13.42 10.16 -2.95
C THR A 78 -14.33 11.28 -3.48
N ASP A 79 -14.79 12.14 -2.56
CA ASP A 79 -15.46 13.41 -2.86
C ASP A 79 -14.49 14.61 -2.93
N ASP A 80 -13.20 14.40 -2.65
CA ASP A 80 -12.16 15.41 -2.75
C ASP A 80 -12.01 15.93 -4.20
N GLU A 81 -12.27 17.23 -4.37
CA GLU A 81 -12.19 17.90 -5.67
C GLU A 81 -10.75 18.00 -6.19
N HIS A 82 -9.73 18.13 -5.32
CA HIS A 82 -8.33 18.13 -5.75
C HIS A 82 -7.93 16.77 -6.31
N LEU A 83 -8.42 15.68 -5.74
CA LEU A 83 -8.17 14.33 -6.27
C LEU A 83 -8.88 14.09 -7.61
N ARG A 84 -10.05 14.71 -7.82
CA ARG A 84 -10.72 14.74 -9.14
C ARG A 84 -9.95 15.58 -10.16
N GLN A 85 -9.31 16.68 -9.73
CA GLN A 85 -8.44 17.50 -10.58
C GLN A 85 -7.16 16.75 -11.01
N LEU A 86 -6.62 15.82 -10.21
CA LEU A 86 -5.45 15.00 -10.61
C LEU A 86 -5.70 14.19 -11.87
N THR A 87 -6.88 13.58 -12.03
CA THR A 87 -7.26 12.81 -13.23
C THR A 87 -7.31 13.67 -14.51
N TYR A 88 -7.28 15.00 -14.38
CA TYR A 88 -7.23 15.96 -15.49
C TYR A 88 -5.94 16.80 -15.54
N TRP A 89 -4.93 16.46 -14.74
CA TRP A 89 -3.63 17.16 -14.74
C TRP A 89 -2.89 16.94 -16.07
N GLU A 90 -2.58 18.02 -16.79
CA GLU A 90 -1.84 17.91 -18.05
C GLU A 90 -0.35 17.64 -17.79
N ARG A 91 0.18 16.62 -18.47
CA ARG A 91 1.59 16.20 -18.41
C ARG A 91 2.54 17.39 -18.73
N PRO A 92 3.52 17.69 -17.86
CA PRO A 92 4.59 18.66 -18.13
C PRO A 92 5.32 18.38 -19.44
N LYS A 93 5.64 19.43 -20.19
CA LYS A 93 6.21 19.35 -21.56
C LYS A 93 7.60 18.72 -21.61
N GLU A 94 8.26 18.65 -20.45
CA GLU A 94 9.55 18.05 -20.20
C GLU A 94 9.48 16.51 -20.28
N ILE A 95 8.33 15.91 -19.96
CA ILE A 95 8.11 14.46 -20.12
C ILE A 95 7.58 14.20 -21.54
N LYS A 96 8.45 13.80 -22.46
CA LYS A 96 8.07 13.46 -23.84
C LYS A 96 7.21 12.20 -23.92
N LYS A 97 7.50 11.21 -23.08
CA LYS A 97 6.87 9.88 -23.09
C LYS A 97 6.72 9.33 -21.67
N VAL A 98 5.60 8.65 -21.41
CA VAL A 98 5.33 7.88 -20.20
C VAL A 98 5.03 6.45 -20.63
N MET A 99 5.77 5.48 -20.09
CA MET A 99 5.57 4.06 -20.36
C MET A 99 5.18 3.31 -19.08
N GLY A 100 4.14 2.50 -19.15
CA GLY A 100 3.97 1.41 -18.19
C GLY A 100 5.03 0.34 -18.43
N MET A 101 5.59 -0.25 -17.37
CA MET A 101 6.61 -1.30 -17.45
C MET A 101 6.19 -2.45 -16.55
N VAL A 102 5.53 -3.44 -17.14
CA VAL A 102 4.91 -4.58 -16.45
C VAL A 102 5.90 -5.74 -16.40
N PHE A 103 6.18 -6.25 -15.20
CA PHE A 103 7.07 -7.39 -14.98
C PHE A 103 6.28 -8.70 -15.16
N PHE A 104 6.03 -9.06 -16.42
CA PHE A 104 5.07 -10.09 -16.81
C PHE A 104 5.57 -11.51 -16.50
N GLY A 105 4.80 -12.24 -15.69
CA GLY A 105 5.05 -13.64 -15.36
C GLY A 105 3.81 -14.51 -15.05
N ARG A 106 2.58 -13.96 -15.00
CA ARG A 106 1.37 -14.64 -14.48
C ARG A 106 0.07 -14.24 -15.22
N ARG A 107 -0.48 -15.08 -16.11
CA ARG A 107 -1.76 -14.77 -16.82
C ARG A 107 -2.95 -14.51 -15.89
N HIS A 108 -2.95 -15.18 -14.75
CA HIS A 108 -4.06 -15.24 -13.80
C HIS A 108 -4.48 -13.85 -13.30
N SER A 109 -3.50 -13.00 -13.00
CA SER A 109 -3.70 -11.61 -12.58
C SER A 109 -3.59 -10.62 -13.74
N VAL A 110 -2.71 -10.86 -14.73
CA VAL A 110 -2.55 -9.94 -15.87
C VAL A 110 -3.84 -9.81 -16.70
N SER A 111 -4.65 -10.86 -16.77
CA SER A 111 -6.00 -10.80 -17.36
C SER A 111 -6.92 -9.73 -16.75
N ILE A 112 -6.71 -9.40 -15.47
CA ILE A 112 -7.40 -8.33 -14.73
C ILE A 112 -6.70 -6.98 -15.00
N LEU A 113 -5.37 -6.96 -14.87
CA LEU A 113 -4.53 -5.76 -15.04
C LEU A 113 -4.66 -5.12 -16.44
N ASP A 114 -4.80 -5.91 -17.50
CA ASP A 114 -4.98 -5.45 -18.89
C ASP A 114 -6.12 -4.43 -19.04
N CYS A 115 -7.21 -4.59 -18.28
CA CYS A 115 -8.32 -3.63 -18.30
C CYS A 115 -7.94 -2.27 -17.72
N TYR A 116 -7.14 -2.22 -16.65
CA TYR A 116 -6.64 -0.97 -16.07
C TYR A 116 -5.53 -0.34 -16.92
N LEU A 117 -4.65 -1.16 -17.51
CA LEU A 117 -3.60 -0.70 -18.42
C LEU A 117 -4.19 -0.02 -19.68
N LYS A 118 -5.11 -0.69 -20.38
CA LYS A 118 -5.82 -0.10 -21.54
C LYS A 118 -6.56 1.18 -21.17
N ARG A 119 -7.22 1.21 -20.03
CA ARG A 119 -7.91 2.40 -19.50
C ARG A 119 -6.96 3.58 -19.26
N ASN A 120 -5.75 3.30 -18.79
CA ASN A 120 -4.72 4.31 -18.52
C ASN A 120 -3.87 4.72 -19.74
N LEU A 121 -4.15 4.20 -20.94
CA LEU A 121 -3.54 4.70 -22.18
C LEU A 121 -4.06 6.10 -22.53
N VAL A 122 -3.17 6.97 -23.05
CA VAL A 122 -3.50 8.35 -23.48
C VAL A 122 -4.71 8.39 -24.43
N LYS A 123 -4.79 7.46 -25.39
CA LYS A 123 -5.90 7.37 -26.35
C LYS A 123 -7.28 7.10 -25.71
N ASN A 124 -7.31 6.59 -24.48
CA ASN A 124 -8.52 6.26 -23.72
C ASN A 124 -8.75 7.23 -22.54
N GLY A 125 -7.87 8.22 -22.35
CA GLY A 125 -7.99 9.29 -21.35
C GLY A 125 -6.97 9.27 -20.21
N GLY A 126 -6.07 8.28 -20.15
CA GLY A 126 -5.00 8.21 -19.15
C GLY A 126 -3.70 8.90 -19.57
N MET A 127 -2.58 8.46 -18.98
CA MET A 127 -1.26 9.09 -19.17
C MET A 127 -0.20 8.22 -19.85
N LEU A 128 -0.44 6.92 -20.03
CA LEU A 128 0.53 6.01 -20.64
C LEU A 128 0.48 6.13 -22.18
N ASP A 129 1.58 6.49 -22.84
CA ASP A 129 1.64 6.45 -24.32
C ASP A 129 1.70 4.99 -24.81
N GLY A 130 2.24 4.10 -23.98
CA GLY A 130 2.24 2.65 -24.19
C GLY A 130 2.63 1.84 -22.95
N VAL A 131 2.67 0.52 -23.10
CA VAL A 131 3.05 -0.42 -22.04
C VAL A 131 4.07 -1.42 -22.57
N ILE A 132 5.19 -1.52 -21.87
CA ILE A 132 6.22 -2.54 -22.02
C ILE A 132 5.84 -3.73 -21.13
N PHE A 133 5.81 -4.93 -21.70
CA PHE A 133 5.79 -6.17 -20.94
C PHE A 133 7.20 -6.77 -20.95
N VAL A 134 7.87 -6.73 -19.80
CA VAL A 134 9.16 -7.40 -19.55
C VAL A 134 8.86 -8.88 -19.31
N GLU A 135 9.40 -9.75 -20.17
CA GLU A 135 9.13 -11.20 -20.20
C GLU A 135 9.89 -11.92 -19.07
N ARG A 136 9.23 -12.23 -17.95
CA ARG A 136 9.78 -12.94 -16.78
C ARG A 136 9.05 -14.26 -16.47
N THR A 137 8.74 -15.02 -17.51
CA THR A 137 8.18 -16.39 -17.41
C THR A 137 8.54 -17.19 -18.66
N GLN A 138 8.80 -18.49 -18.46
CA GLN A 138 8.96 -19.47 -19.54
C GLN A 138 7.66 -20.26 -19.83
N ASP A 139 6.59 -20.04 -19.06
CA ASP A 139 5.31 -20.77 -19.21
C ASP A 139 4.62 -20.49 -20.56
N GLU A 140 4.30 -21.54 -21.30
CA GLU A 140 3.71 -21.38 -22.63
C GLU A 140 2.29 -20.76 -22.60
N GLN A 141 1.49 -21.00 -21.55
CA GLN A 141 0.12 -20.52 -21.46
C GLN A 141 0.08 -19.01 -21.15
N ASP A 142 1.00 -18.54 -20.31
CA ASP A 142 1.24 -17.13 -20.05
C ASP A 142 1.78 -16.43 -21.30
N LEU A 143 2.78 -17.00 -21.99
CA LEU A 143 3.29 -16.47 -23.25
C LEU A 143 2.24 -16.47 -24.37
N LYS A 144 1.26 -17.40 -24.36
CA LYS A 144 0.08 -17.38 -25.25
C LYS A 144 -0.86 -16.22 -24.90
N LEU A 145 -1.08 -15.86 -23.63
CA LEU A 145 -1.82 -14.64 -23.28
C LEU A 145 -1.07 -13.38 -23.70
N LEU A 146 0.24 -13.28 -23.43
CA LEU A 146 1.04 -12.12 -23.85
C LEU A 146 0.95 -11.89 -25.36
N ALA A 147 0.98 -12.96 -26.17
CA ALA A 147 0.77 -12.87 -27.61
C ALA A 147 -0.65 -12.39 -28.01
N LYS A 148 -1.71 -12.81 -27.29
CA LYS A 148 -3.07 -12.26 -27.47
C LYS A 148 -3.11 -10.75 -27.15
N MET A 149 -2.48 -10.35 -26.04
CA MET A 149 -2.48 -8.96 -25.56
C MET A 149 -1.77 -8.01 -26.52
N LEU A 150 -0.55 -8.34 -26.94
CA LEU A 150 0.23 -7.56 -27.92
C LEU A 150 -0.52 -7.41 -29.26
N LYS A 151 -1.26 -8.45 -29.68
CA LYS A 151 -2.11 -8.39 -30.88
C LYS A 151 -3.36 -7.52 -30.70
N SER A 152 -3.84 -7.35 -29.46
CA SER A 152 -5.04 -6.58 -29.15
C SER A 152 -4.81 -5.07 -29.05
N GLU A 153 -3.57 -4.62 -28.86
CA GLU A 153 -3.25 -3.25 -28.48
C GLU A 153 -1.93 -2.78 -29.11
N PRO A 154 -1.96 -1.95 -30.17
CA PRO A 154 -0.74 -1.43 -30.82
C PRO A 154 0.17 -0.57 -29.94
N SER A 155 -0.33 -0.05 -28.81
CA SER A 155 0.48 0.65 -27.80
C SER A 155 1.21 -0.30 -26.83
N TYR A 156 1.12 -1.63 -27.00
CA TYR A 156 1.86 -2.60 -26.19
C TYR A 156 3.11 -3.11 -26.91
N GLU A 157 4.23 -3.20 -26.20
CA GLU A 157 5.49 -3.77 -26.68
C GLU A 157 6.05 -4.83 -25.72
N ARG A 158 6.96 -5.68 -26.21
CA ARG A 158 7.56 -6.80 -25.46
C ARG A 158 9.06 -6.61 -25.32
N TRP A 159 9.54 -6.61 -24.08
CA TRP A 159 10.96 -6.65 -23.77
C TRP A 159 11.33 -8.07 -23.36
N LYS A 160 11.97 -8.78 -24.30
CA LYS A 160 12.72 -10.00 -24.00
C LYS A 160 13.91 -9.63 -23.11
N ILE A 161 14.14 -10.40 -22.06
CA ILE A 161 15.37 -10.41 -21.27
C ILE A 161 16.02 -11.79 -21.36
N GLU A 162 17.28 -11.89 -20.96
CA GLU A 162 17.94 -13.18 -20.72
C GLU A 162 17.48 -13.71 -19.36
N MET A 163 17.23 -15.03 -19.27
CA MET A 163 16.77 -15.70 -18.05
C MET A 163 17.68 -16.90 -17.74
N ALA A 164 18.13 -17.00 -16.49
CA ALA A 164 19.00 -18.07 -16.01
C ALA A 164 18.21 -19.32 -15.60
N ASP A 165 17.02 -19.13 -15.03
CA ASP A 165 16.05 -20.14 -14.61
C ASP A 165 14.60 -19.73 -15.00
N GLU A 166 13.60 -20.53 -14.61
CA GLU A 166 12.23 -20.50 -15.17
C GLU A 166 11.46 -19.19 -14.87
N ASP A 167 11.68 -18.59 -13.71
CA ASP A 167 11.15 -17.27 -13.28
C ASP A 167 12.22 -16.16 -13.28
N ASN A 168 13.46 -16.53 -13.61
CA ASN A 168 14.66 -15.71 -13.52
C ASN A 168 14.91 -15.11 -12.11
N PHE A 169 14.51 -15.78 -11.03
CA PHE A 169 14.68 -15.27 -9.67
C PHE A 169 16.14 -15.30 -9.22
N THR A 170 16.93 -16.32 -9.59
CA THR A 170 18.31 -16.44 -9.07
C THR A 170 19.30 -15.44 -9.66
N SER A 171 19.03 -14.86 -10.84
CA SER A 171 19.82 -13.72 -11.37
C SER A 171 19.31 -12.35 -10.88
N GLY A 172 18.14 -12.30 -10.22
CA GLY A 172 17.49 -11.06 -9.83
C GLY A 172 16.95 -10.23 -11.00
N PHE A 173 16.58 -8.99 -10.69
CA PHE A 173 15.71 -8.18 -11.56
C PHE A 173 16.43 -7.09 -12.39
N GLY A 174 17.70 -6.79 -12.12
CA GLY A 174 18.44 -5.67 -12.73
C GLY A 174 18.45 -5.62 -14.26
N ASN A 175 18.47 -6.77 -14.94
CA ASN A 175 18.46 -6.83 -16.42
C ASN A 175 17.13 -6.37 -17.07
N SER A 176 16.05 -6.29 -16.29
CA SER A 176 14.75 -5.74 -16.74
C SER A 176 14.86 -4.29 -17.21
N TYR A 177 15.86 -3.56 -16.71
CA TYR A 177 16.06 -2.13 -16.92
C TYR A 177 17.10 -1.80 -18.00
N ASP A 178 17.76 -2.80 -18.62
CA ASP A 178 18.89 -2.57 -19.54
C ASP A 178 18.53 -1.65 -20.71
N ARG A 179 17.30 -1.75 -21.20
CA ARG A 179 16.76 -1.01 -22.36
C ARG A 179 16.11 0.34 -22.03
N VAL A 180 16.24 0.85 -20.81
CA VAL A 180 15.68 2.13 -20.37
C VAL A 180 16.33 3.34 -21.05
N GLU A 181 15.52 4.29 -21.52
CA GLU A 181 15.95 5.53 -22.19
C GLU A 181 15.78 6.75 -21.26
N ASP A 182 16.73 7.69 -21.29
CA ASP A 182 16.84 8.76 -20.27
C ASP A 182 15.64 9.72 -20.17
N ASP A 183 14.98 10.01 -21.29
CA ASP A 183 13.92 11.03 -21.40
C ASP A 183 12.49 10.47 -21.40
N ILE A 184 12.35 9.18 -21.05
CA ILE A 184 11.08 8.51 -20.78
C ILE A 184 10.86 8.44 -19.26
N LEU A 185 9.62 8.69 -18.82
CA LEU A 185 9.19 8.36 -17.45
C LEU A 185 8.61 6.94 -17.45
N TYR A 186 9.11 6.09 -16.56
CA TYR A 186 8.66 4.71 -16.41
C TYR A 186 7.79 4.56 -15.17
N VAL A 187 6.63 3.95 -15.33
CA VAL A 187 5.79 3.45 -14.24
C VAL A 187 5.98 1.94 -14.19
N LYS A 188 6.80 1.43 -13.25
CA LYS A 188 6.90 -0.02 -12.98
C LYS A 188 5.60 -0.47 -12.32
N ILE A 189 5.06 -1.58 -12.80
CA ILE A 189 3.83 -2.19 -12.32
C ILE A 189 4.07 -3.71 -12.21
N ASP A 190 3.90 -4.27 -11.03
CA ASP A 190 3.95 -5.73 -10.87
C ASP A 190 2.69 -6.35 -11.46
N ASP A 191 2.85 -7.52 -12.06
CA ASP A 191 1.85 -8.10 -12.95
C ASP A 191 0.65 -8.74 -12.22
N ASP A 192 0.65 -8.65 -10.89
CA ASP A 192 -0.48 -8.93 -10.01
C ASP A 192 -0.99 -7.72 -9.20
N ILE A 193 -0.80 -6.52 -9.74
CA ILE A 193 -1.67 -5.39 -9.42
C ILE A 193 -3.09 -5.70 -9.94
N VAL A 194 -4.04 -5.90 -9.01
CA VAL A 194 -5.42 -6.35 -9.28
C VAL A 194 -6.48 -5.25 -9.17
N PHE A 195 -6.09 -4.09 -8.62
CA PHE A 195 -6.89 -2.86 -8.65
C PHE A 195 -5.99 -1.63 -8.82
N MET A 196 -6.48 -0.65 -9.59
CA MET A 196 -5.89 0.69 -9.75
C MET A 196 -7.01 1.74 -9.75
N GLU A 197 -6.87 2.78 -8.92
CA GLU A 197 -7.72 3.97 -8.96
C GLU A 197 -7.35 4.86 -10.16
N ASP A 198 -8.32 5.52 -10.81
CA ASP A 198 -8.06 6.42 -11.96
C ASP A 198 -7.17 7.65 -11.63
N SER A 199 -6.87 7.87 -10.34
CA SER A 199 -5.97 8.91 -9.84
C SER A 199 -4.53 8.43 -9.60
N VAL A 200 -4.24 7.12 -9.59
CA VAL A 200 -2.95 6.60 -9.07
C VAL A 200 -1.75 6.99 -9.92
N ILE A 201 -1.80 6.78 -11.24
CA ILE A 201 -0.73 7.15 -12.18
C ILE A 201 -0.55 8.68 -12.22
N PRO A 202 -1.62 9.50 -12.35
CA PRO A 202 -1.51 10.95 -12.22
C PRO A 202 -0.82 11.42 -10.93
N SER A 203 -1.16 10.85 -9.78
CA SER A 203 -0.63 11.32 -8.49
C SER A 203 0.87 11.06 -8.35
N ILE A 204 1.32 9.82 -8.62
CA ILE A 204 2.75 9.48 -8.49
C ILE A 204 3.62 10.24 -9.51
N ILE A 205 3.12 10.47 -10.73
CA ILE A 205 3.84 11.25 -11.75
C ILE A 205 3.93 12.72 -11.32
N LYS A 206 2.81 13.32 -10.87
CA LYS A 206 2.76 14.70 -10.40
C LYS A 206 3.71 14.91 -9.21
N LYS A 207 3.63 14.04 -8.19
CA LYS A 207 4.54 14.06 -7.03
C LYS A 207 6.01 13.89 -7.45
N LYS A 208 6.34 12.97 -8.36
CA LYS A 208 7.73 12.78 -8.87
C LYS A 208 8.25 14.01 -9.64
N MET A 209 7.38 14.77 -10.30
CA MET A 209 7.77 15.95 -11.09
C MET A 209 7.85 17.24 -10.27
N GLU A 210 6.93 17.44 -9.33
CA GLU A 210 6.93 18.60 -8.43
C GLU A 210 8.03 18.49 -7.36
N HIS A 211 8.44 17.26 -7.01
CA HIS A 211 9.49 16.97 -6.05
C HIS A 211 10.67 16.22 -6.70
N PRO A 212 11.62 16.94 -7.34
CA PRO A 212 12.84 16.34 -7.88
C PRO A 212 13.75 15.73 -6.81
N GLU A 213 13.64 16.17 -5.54
CA GLU A 213 14.34 15.64 -4.38
C GLU A 213 13.99 14.19 -4.04
N PHE A 214 12.81 13.70 -4.43
CA PHE A 214 12.51 12.27 -4.33
C PHE A 214 13.19 11.50 -5.47
N TYR A 215 13.81 10.36 -5.15
CA TYR A 215 14.41 9.48 -6.14
C TYR A 215 13.32 8.70 -6.88
N VAL A 216 12.48 8.01 -6.11
CA VAL A 216 11.39 7.15 -6.57
C VAL A 216 10.11 7.51 -5.81
N VAL A 217 8.95 7.47 -6.50
CA VAL A 217 7.64 7.66 -5.88
C VAL A 217 6.78 6.42 -6.11
N SER A 218 6.41 5.75 -5.03
CA SER A 218 5.47 4.63 -5.00
C SER A 218 4.02 5.11 -4.94
N ALA A 219 3.09 4.26 -5.36
CA ALA A 219 1.67 4.43 -5.12
C ALA A 219 1.30 4.04 -3.68
N ASN A 220 0.05 4.34 -3.30
CA ASN A 220 -0.55 3.79 -2.09
C ASN A 220 -1.00 2.35 -2.35
N VAL A 221 -0.11 1.37 -2.10
CA VAL A 221 -0.34 -0.06 -2.40
C VAL A 221 -0.86 -0.79 -1.16
N VAL A 222 -2.07 -1.35 -1.24
CA VAL A 222 -2.62 -2.30 -0.24
C VAL A 222 -1.97 -3.68 -0.43
N ASN A 223 -1.75 -4.41 0.67
CA ASN A 223 -0.87 -5.59 0.73
C ASN A 223 0.55 -5.27 0.22
N GLN A 224 1.16 -4.28 0.86
CA GLN A 224 2.60 -3.96 0.80
C GLN A 224 3.10 -3.82 2.25
N PRO A 225 4.12 -4.56 2.71
CA PRO A 225 4.31 -4.85 4.15
C PRO A 225 4.40 -3.64 5.08
N LEU A 226 4.99 -2.53 4.62
CA LEU A 226 5.10 -1.31 5.41
C LEU A 226 3.80 -0.49 5.38
N LEU A 227 3.16 -0.40 4.20
CA LEU A 227 1.86 0.27 4.05
C LEU A 227 0.71 -0.51 4.70
N SER A 228 0.77 -1.85 4.79
CA SER A 228 -0.15 -2.68 5.57
C SER A 228 -0.27 -2.20 7.02
N TRP A 229 0.87 -1.89 7.65
CA TRP A 229 0.91 -1.30 9.00
C TRP A 229 0.37 0.13 9.02
N VAL A 230 0.64 0.95 7.99
CA VAL A 230 0.07 2.31 7.86
C VAL A 230 -1.46 2.26 7.72
N HIS A 231 -2.01 1.41 6.86
CA HIS A 231 -3.46 1.25 6.63
C HIS A 231 -4.20 0.75 7.86
N TRP A 232 -3.55 -0.11 8.66
CA TRP A 232 -4.04 -0.49 9.98
C TRP A 232 -4.13 0.73 10.92
N ASN A 233 -3.06 1.51 11.03
CA ASN A 233 -2.99 2.69 11.91
C ASN A 233 -3.88 3.86 11.43
N LEU A 234 -4.25 3.91 10.14
CA LEU A 234 -5.26 4.82 9.59
C LEU A 234 -6.71 4.33 9.81
N GLY A 235 -6.92 3.14 10.40
CA GLY A 235 -8.25 2.58 10.69
C GLY A 235 -8.98 2.01 9.47
N ALA A 236 -8.28 1.78 8.36
CA ALA A 236 -8.86 1.28 7.12
C ALA A 236 -9.23 -0.21 7.19
N VAL A 237 -8.47 -1.01 7.94
CA VAL A 237 -8.66 -2.47 8.03
C VAL A 237 -9.96 -2.84 8.76
N ARG A 238 -10.50 -4.02 8.45
CA ARG A 238 -11.78 -4.56 8.94
C ARG A 238 -11.60 -6.00 9.45
N PRO A 239 -12.38 -6.47 10.43
CA PRO A 239 -12.20 -7.80 10.98
C PRO A 239 -12.77 -8.89 10.06
N TYR A 240 -11.89 -9.69 9.49
CA TYR A 240 -12.20 -10.87 8.70
C TYR A 240 -11.47 -12.09 9.26
N LEU A 241 -12.14 -13.24 9.23
CA LEU A 241 -11.59 -14.54 9.61
C LEU A 241 -11.99 -15.61 8.57
N PRO A 242 -11.21 -16.69 8.39
CA PRO A 242 -11.49 -17.72 7.40
C PRO A 242 -12.81 -18.46 7.72
N GLU A 243 -13.55 -18.90 6.69
CA GLU A 243 -14.73 -19.72 6.90
C GLU A 243 -14.34 -21.14 7.35
N VAL A 244 -14.77 -21.49 8.56
CA VAL A 244 -14.57 -22.81 9.17
C VAL A 244 -15.90 -23.52 9.39
N ASN A 245 -15.83 -24.82 9.67
CA ASN A 245 -16.96 -25.60 10.19
C ASN A 245 -17.10 -25.43 11.73
N ASN A 246 -18.03 -26.17 12.35
CA ASN A 246 -18.24 -26.09 13.80
C ASN A 246 -17.02 -26.60 14.58
N GLU A 247 -16.22 -27.46 13.94
CA GLU A 247 -15.02 -28.11 14.44
C GLU A 247 -13.75 -27.25 14.24
N GLY A 248 -13.87 -26.02 13.72
CA GLY A 248 -12.75 -25.11 13.49
C GLY A 248 -11.88 -25.41 12.25
N ALA A 249 -12.19 -26.47 11.50
CA ALA A 249 -11.48 -26.86 10.29
C ALA A 249 -11.99 -26.13 9.04
N THR A 250 -11.12 -26.00 8.03
CA THR A 250 -11.38 -25.25 6.81
C THR A 250 -12.59 -25.76 6.03
N LYS A 251 -13.60 -24.89 5.88
CA LYS A 251 -14.82 -25.19 5.14
C LYS A 251 -14.63 -24.86 3.66
N SER A 252 -14.42 -25.90 2.87
CA SER A 252 -14.16 -25.79 1.43
C SER A 252 -15.25 -25.01 0.69
N PHE A 253 -14.84 -24.09 -0.18
CA PHE A 253 -15.73 -23.24 -0.98
C PHE A 253 -15.41 -23.43 -2.47
N ASP A 254 -16.43 -23.66 -3.30
CA ASP A 254 -16.23 -24.10 -4.69
C ASP A 254 -16.12 -22.90 -5.65
N ILE A 255 -14.92 -22.68 -6.23
CA ILE A 255 -14.62 -21.53 -7.09
C ILE A 255 -14.88 -21.84 -8.59
N LYS A 256 -15.40 -23.03 -8.95
CA LYS A 256 -15.60 -23.52 -10.33
C LYS A 256 -16.43 -22.65 -11.31
N ASP A 257 -17.07 -21.59 -10.85
CA ASP A 257 -17.81 -20.65 -11.71
C ASP A 257 -17.40 -19.21 -11.41
N SER A 258 -16.11 -18.92 -11.56
CA SER A 258 -15.51 -17.61 -11.23
C SER A 258 -16.19 -16.46 -12.00
N MET A 259 -16.70 -16.75 -13.20
CA MET A 259 -17.50 -15.85 -14.01
C MET A 259 -18.84 -15.42 -13.38
N LYS A 260 -19.40 -16.21 -12.44
CA LYS A 260 -20.60 -15.85 -11.64
C LYS A 260 -20.29 -15.26 -10.26
N TYR A 261 -19.01 -15.11 -9.89
CA TYR A 261 -18.69 -14.47 -8.61
C TYR A 261 -19.15 -13.01 -8.61
N ASP A 262 -19.71 -12.66 -7.46
CA ASP A 262 -19.92 -11.30 -7.01
C ASP A 262 -18.65 -10.84 -6.27
N TRP A 263 -18.25 -9.60 -6.50
CA TRP A 263 -17.11 -9.00 -5.82
C TRP A 263 -17.50 -8.47 -4.43
N GLN A 264 -18.79 -8.11 -4.25
CA GLN A 264 -19.33 -7.54 -3.03
C GLN A 264 -19.13 -8.49 -1.83
N VAL A 265 -18.81 -7.88 -0.69
CA VAL A 265 -18.56 -8.57 0.58
C VAL A 265 -19.69 -8.34 1.58
N THR A 266 -20.57 -7.35 1.40
CA THR A 266 -21.80 -7.23 2.23
C THR A 266 -22.75 -8.41 2.06
N ASN A 267 -22.74 -9.06 0.88
CA ASN A 267 -23.52 -10.26 0.56
C ASN A 267 -22.98 -11.54 1.27
N LEU A 268 -21.89 -11.46 2.03
CA LEU A 268 -21.33 -12.60 2.77
C LEU A 268 -22.05 -12.85 4.10
N PRO A 269 -22.18 -14.12 4.52
CA PRO A 269 -22.61 -14.43 5.88
C PRO A 269 -21.57 -13.93 6.88
N ARG A 270 -22.02 -13.40 8.03
CA ARG A 270 -21.11 -13.08 9.15
C ARG A 270 -20.43 -14.35 9.65
N TRP A 271 -19.17 -14.22 10.08
CA TRP A 271 -18.34 -15.32 10.58
C TRP A 271 -18.99 -16.04 11.78
N LYS A 272 -18.82 -17.37 11.84
CA LYS A 272 -19.42 -18.27 12.84
C LYS A 272 -18.54 -19.52 13.07
N GLY A 273 -17.32 -19.34 13.57
CA GLY A 273 -16.52 -20.45 14.07
C GLY A 273 -16.80 -20.76 15.55
N PRO A 274 -16.08 -21.73 16.14
CA PRO A 274 -16.12 -22.01 17.57
C PRO A 274 -15.56 -20.85 18.41
N ILE A 275 -15.95 -20.78 19.70
CA ILE A 275 -15.59 -19.68 20.61
C ILE A 275 -14.11 -19.71 20.98
N ASP A 276 -13.53 -20.91 21.01
CA ASP A 276 -12.13 -21.24 21.22
C ASP A 276 -11.35 -21.40 19.90
N PHE A 277 -11.86 -20.85 18.79
CA PHE A 277 -11.13 -20.83 17.52
C PHE A 277 -9.81 -20.06 17.64
N LYS A 278 -8.74 -20.67 17.14
CA LYS A 278 -7.39 -20.13 17.13
C LYS A 278 -6.88 -19.98 15.70
N LEU A 279 -6.61 -18.74 15.31
CA LEU A 279 -6.15 -18.38 13.97
C LEU A 279 -4.69 -18.78 13.72
N ASP A 280 -3.87 -18.80 14.76
CA ASP A 280 -2.46 -19.22 14.76
C ASP A 280 -2.32 -20.73 14.55
N GLU A 281 -3.19 -21.53 15.18
CA GLU A 281 -3.24 -23.01 15.05
C GLU A 281 -3.97 -23.49 13.77
N TRP A 282 -4.58 -22.59 12.98
CA TRP A 282 -5.38 -22.93 11.78
C TRP A 282 -4.60 -22.81 10.45
N ASP A 283 -4.89 -23.71 9.50
CA ASP A 283 -4.44 -23.61 8.10
C ASP A 283 -5.52 -24.15 7.11
N ALA A 284 -5.35 -23.87 5.82
CA ALA A 284 -6.33 -24.13 4.77
C ALA A 284 -6.48 -25.61 4.37
N ASP A 285 -5.63 -26.52 4.85
CA ASP A 285 -5.60 -27.97 4.47
C ASP A 285 -5.66 -28.21 2.93
N ASP A 286 -4.93 -27.43 2.14
CA ASP A 286 -4.97 -27.44 0.67
C ASP A 286 -6.34 -27.14 0.01
N LYS A 287 -7.36 -26.74 0.78
CA LYS A 287 -8.72 -26.45 0.28
C LYS A 287 -8.84 -25.01 -0.22
N GLN A 288 -9.66 -24.83 -1.26
CA GLN A 288 -10.22 -23.52 -1.59
C GLN A 288 -11.09 -23.02 -0.44
N HIS A 289 -10.93 -21.76 -0.06
CA HIS A 289 -11.60 -21.18 1.09
C HIS A 289 -11.94 -19.70 0.83
N ARG A 290 -12.72 -19.10 1.73
CA ARG A 290 -13.08 -17.68 1.71
C ARG A 290 -13.02 -17.13 3.13
N TRP A 291 -12.99 -15.81 3.26
CA TRP A 291 -13.00 -15.11 4.54
C TRP A 291 -14.35 -14.42 4.75
N LEU A 292 -14.79 -14.32 6.00
CA LEU A 292 -16.09 -13.78 6.38
C LEU A 292 -15.94 -12.61 7.35
N PRO A 293 -16.79 -11.57 7.26
CA PRO A 293 -16.74 -10.44 8.16
C PRO A 293 -17.18 -10.87 9.57
N VAL A 294 -16.36 -10.57 10.57
CA VAL A 294 -16.66 -10.87 11.98
C VAL A 294 -17.63 -9.83 12.54
N LYS A 295 -18.22 -10.11 13.71
CA LYS A 295 -19.10 -9.18 14.44
C LYS A 295 -18.59 -8.98 15.86
N HIS A 296 -17.62 -8.09 16.02
CA HIS A 296 -17.16 -7.62 17.33
C HIS A 296 -18.19 -6.67 17.97
N GLN A 297 -18.15 -6.52 19.29
CA GLN A 297 -18.91 -5.53 20.05
C GLN A 297 -17.98 -4.87 21.07
N GLY A 298 -18.02 -3.54 21.16
CA GLY A 298 -17.02 -2.76 21.92
C GLY A 298 -15.86 -2.30 21.03
N ASP A 299 -14.86 -1.68 21.65
CA ASP A 299 -13.84 -0.89 20.96
C ASP A 299 -12.71 -1.75 20.35
N HIS A 300 -12.62 -3.00 20.81
CA HIS A 300 -11.64 -4.03 20.43
C HIS A 300 -12.09 -4.82 19.19
N ILE A 301 -12.15 -4.12 18.05
CA ILE A 301 -12.73 -4.66 16.80
C ILE A 301 -11.76 -5.43 15.90
N LEU A 302 -10.46 -5.47 16.20
CA LEU A 302 -9.45 -6.20 15.40
C LEU A 302 -8.71 -7.28 16.18
N ASP A 303 -8.90 -7.38 17.49
CA ASP A 303 -8.28 -8.37 18.37
C ASP A 303 -8.51 -9.80 17.86
N ASN A 304 -7.44 -10.60 17.79
CA ASN A 304 -7.40 -11.96 17.24
C ASN A 304 -7.64 -12.06 15.72
N THR A 305 -7.54 -10.97 14.97
CA THR A 305 -7.55 -10.97 13.49
C THR A 305 -6.12 -10.79 12.94
N PRO A 306 -5.80 -11.30 11.73
CA PRO A 306 -4.43 -11.33 11.22
C PRO A 306 -3.64 -10.02 11.33
N ILE A 307 -4.27 -8.88 11.08
CA ILE A 307 -3.60 -7.57 11.04
C ILE A 307 -2.94 -7.18 12.37
N GLU A 308 -3.38 -7.74 13.50
CA GLU A 308 -2.75 -7.51 14.81
C GLU A 308 -1.27 -7.96 14.84
N THR A 309 -0.87 -8.90 13.96
CA THR A 309 0.52 -9.34 13.83
C THR A 309 1.36 -8.49 12.87
N THR A 310 0.79 -7.49 12.20
CA THR A 310 1.51 -6.72 11.17
C THR A 310 2.52 -5.73 11.76
N GLU A 311 3.56 -5.44 10.98
CA GLU A 311 4.79 -4.79 11.44
C GLU A 311 5.22 -3.73 10.44
N TYR A 312 5.73 -2.58 10.92
CA TYR A 312 6.43 -1.63 10.06
C TYR A 312 7.83 -2.16 9.71
N HIS A 313 7.89 -3.24 8.93
CA HIS A 313 9.11 -3.94 8.55
C HIS A 313 8.96 -4.59 7.16
N PRO A 314 9.87 -4.32 6.20
CA PRO A 314 9.67 -4.71 4.80
C PRO A 314 9.71 -6.21 4.52
N MET A 315 10.37 -6.98 5.39
CA MET A 315 10.42 -8.44 5.34
C MET A 315 9.76 -9.04 6.60
N GLY A 316 8.83 -8.29 7.22
CA GLY A 316 8.10 -8.70 8.43
C GLY A 316 6.89 -9.57 8.11
N ARG A 317 5.99 -9.74 9.08
CA ARG A 317 4.81 -10.59 8.93
C ARG A 317 3.86 -10.15 7.81
N GLY A 318 3.77 -8.86 7.50
CA GLY A 318 3.06 -8.37 6.30
C GLY A 318 3.59 -8.95 4.97
N TRP A 319 4.85 -9.37 4.92
CA TRP A 319 5.44 -10.05 3.75
C TRP A 319 5.26 -11.57 3.79
N THR A 320 5.35 -12.21 4.97
CA THR A 320 5.31 -13.69 5.09
C THR A 320 3.91 -14.27 5.31
N GLU A 321 3.06 -13.61 6.10
CA GLU A 321 1.79 -14.17 6.56
C GLU A 321 0.66 -13.83 5.57
N TRP A 322 0.36 -14.78 4.68
CA TRP A 322 -0.75 -14.70 3.72
C TRP A 322 -2.11 -14.35 4.35
N LYS A 323 -2.30 -14.71 5.62
CA LYS A 323 -3.48 -14.39 6.44
C LYS A 323 -3.69 -12.87 6.56
N ILE A 324 -2.62 -12.08 6.64
CA ILE A 324 -2.67 -10.61 6.70
C ILE A 324 -3.16 -10.05 5.37
N GLY A 325 -2.51 -10.43 4.26
CA GLY A 325 -2.93 -10.04 2.91
C GLY A 325 -4.39 -10.39 2.63
N ALA A 326 -4.84 -11.59 3.02
CA ALA A 326 -6.23 -11.99 2.90
C ALA A 326 -7.20 -11.04 3.64
N GLN A 327 -6.92 -10.67 4.90
CA GLN A 327 -7.71 -9.68 5.62
C GLN A 327 -7.66 -8.29 4.97
N GLU A 328 -6.50 -7.84 4.50
CA GLU A 328 -6.35 -6.55 3.83
C GLU A 328 -7.19 -6.45 2.56
N HIS A 329 -7.17 -7.47 1.70
CA HIS A 329 -7.97 -7.50 0.48
C HIS A 329 -9.47 -7.47 0.78
N TYR A 330 -9.93 -8.24 1.76
CA TYR A 330 -11.33 -8.24 2.17
C TYR A 330 -11.76 -6.90 2.78
N SER A 331 -10.89 -6.29 3.58
CA SER A 331 -11.08 -4.92 4.10
C SER A 331 -11.15 -3.90 2.97
N PHE A 332 -10.28 -4.03 1.97
CA PHE A 332 -10.29 -3.16 0.80
C PHE A 332 -11.59 -3.30 0.03
N LEU A 333 -12.06 -4.52 -0.24
CA LEU A 333 -13.32 -4.77 -0.94
C LEU A 333 -14.53 -4.24 -0.15
N GLU A 334 -14.52 -4.32 1.18
CA GLU A 334 -15.56 -3.72 2.04
C GLU A 334 -15.57 -2.19 1.91
N ASN A 335 -14.40 -1.54 1.97
CA ASN A 335 -14.31 -0.09 1.87
C ASN A 335 -14.53 0.42 0.43
N LEU A 336 -14.22 -0.40 -0.58
CA LEU A 336 -14.53 -0.16 -1.99
C LEU A 336 -16.05 -0.15 -2.21
N GLU A 337 -16.75 -1.14 -1.63
CA GLU A 337 -18.22 -1.26 -1.70
C GLU A 337 -18.94 -0.11 -0.98
N HIS A 338 -18.44 0.30 0.19
CA HIS A 338 -19.00 1.42 0.96
C HIS A 338 -18.53 2.82 0.52
N ASN A 339 -17.72 2.93 -0.55
CA ASN A 339 -17.10 4.19 -1.01
C ASN A 339 -16.23 4.90 0.07
N SER A 340 -15.67 4.15 1.01
CA SER A 340 -14.90 4.63 2.16
C SER A 340 -13.38 4.45 2.01
N LEU A 341 -12.86 4.38 0.78
CA LEU A 341 -11.42 4.27 0.52
C LEU A 341 -10.61 5.49 0.98
N SER A 342 -11.25 6.61 1.31
CA SER A 342 -10.60 7.77 1.94
C SER A 342 -9.79 7.43 3.21
N GLN A 343 -10.18 6.38 3.94
CA GLN A 343 -9.44 5.88 5.12
C GLN A 343 -8.04 5.35 4.80
N TYR A 344 -7.75 4.96 3.55
CA TYR A 344 -6.40 4.53 3.15
C TYR A 344 -5.50 5.72 2.81
N LYS A 345 -6.05 6.92 2.59
CA LYS A 345 -5.35 8.02 1.89
C LYS A 345 -4.52 8.91 2.83
N PHE A 346 -3.37 9.33 2.33
CA PHE A 346 -2.44 10.30 2.94
C PHE A 346 -1.81 11.17 1.84
N ASP A 347 -1.07 12.24 2.18
CA ASP A 347 -0.35 13.02 1.14
C ASP A 347 0.93 12.32 0.69
N THR A 348 1.86 12.09 1.62
CA THR A 348 3.16 11.47 1.34
C THR A 348 3.62 10.67 2.56
N TRP A 349 4.13 9.48 2.32
CA TRP A 349 4.80 8.66 3.32
C TRP A 349 6.26 8.49 2.93
N ASP A 350 7.18 8.98 3.76
CA ASP A 350 8.62 8.88 3.52
C ASP A 350 9.18 7.62 4.19
N PHE A 351 9.69 6.68 3.40
CA PHE A 351 10.34 5.47 3.92
C PHE A 351 11.77 5.76 4.41
N GLN A 352 12.24 7.01 4.26
CA GLN A 352 13.58 7.51 4.59
C GLN A 352 14.65 6.76 3.81
N TYR A 353 15.11 5.65 4.38
CA TYR A 353 16.09 4.74 3.79
C TYR A 353 15.84 3.27 4.18
N GLU A 354 14.62 2.95 4.62
CA GLU A 354 14.16 1.57 4.78
C GLU A 354 13.73 1.01 3.42
N ARG A 355 13.93 -0.30 3.20
CA ARG A 355 13.55 -0.97 1.95
C ARG A 355 12.05 -0.81 1.75
N MET A 356 11.59 -0.24 0.64
CA MET A 356 10.15 -0.21 0.30
C MET A 356 9.87 -1.21 -0.82
N GLY A 357 8.63 -1.68 -0.88
CA GLY A 357 8.17 -2.50 -2.01
C GLY A 357 7.95 -1.63 -3.25
N ILE A 358 8.39 -2.11 -4.42
CA ILE A 358 8.33 -1.38 -5.70
C ILE A 358 7.27 -1.94 -6.65
N GLN A 359 6.14 -2.40 -6.09
CA GLN A 359 5.02 -3.02 -6.83
C GLN A 359 4.35 -2.05 -7.81
N PHE A 360 4.36 -0.76 -7.50
CA PHE A 360 3.79 0.29 -8.34
C PHE A 360 4.56 1.61 -8.11
N ILE A 361 5.57 1.90 -8.94
CA ILE A 361 6.45 3.06 -8.75
C ILE A 361 6.66 3.88 -10.03
N ALA A 362 6.82 5.20 -9.88
CA ALA A 362 7.24 6.11 -10.93
C ALA A 362 8.71 6.53 -10.76
N MET A 363 9.49 6.39 -11.85
CA MET A 363 10.89 6.80 -11.94
C MET A 363 11.17 7.48 -13.29
N LEU A 364 12.14 8.39 -13.34
CA LEU A 364 12.66 8.94 -14.59
C LEU A 364 13.72 7.99 -15.17
N GLY A 365 13.73 7.75 -16.48
CA GLY A 365 14.67 6.84 -17.12
C GLY A 365 16.13 7.17 -16.82
N LYS A 366 16.48 8.46 -16.79
CA LYS A 366 17.81 8.94 -16.36
C LYS A 366 18.18 8.53 -14.93
N ASP A 367 17.21 8.49 -14.00
CA ASP A 367 17.45 8.14 -12.60
C ASP A 367 17.73 6.62 -12.49
N ILE A 368 17.03 5.81 -13.29
CA ILE A 368 17.30 4.36 -13.46
C ILE A 368 18.66 4.12 -14.13
N ASN A 369 19.02 4.88 -15.17
CA ASN A 369 20.28 4.70 -15.88
C ASN A 369 21.50 5.14 -15.06
N ILE A 370 21.37 6.18 -14.23
CA ILE A 370 22.40 6.57 -13.23
C ILE A 370 22.60 5.47 -12.18
N ALA A 371 21.59 4.63 -11.94
CA ALA A 371 21.66 3.50 -11.01
C ALA A 371 22.31 2.23 -11.59
N LYS A 372 22.80 2.22 -12.83
CA LYS A 372 23.45 1.04 -13.43
C LYS A 372 24.92 0.91 -13.01
N PRO A 373 25.43 -0.32 -12.72
CA PRO A 373 24.71 -1.60 -12.71
C PRO A 373 23.75 -1.72 -11.52
N ILE A 374 22.57 -2.30 -11.78
CA ILE A 374 21.52 -2.51 -10.78
C ILE A 374 21.74 -3.86 -10.09
N GLU A 375 21.61 -3.89 -8.76
CA GLU A 375 21.75 -5.12 -7.95
C GLU A 375 20.61 -6.13 -8.23
N SER A 376 20.76 -7.37 -7.73
CA SER A 376 19.78 -8.43 -7.95
C SER A 376 18.44 -8.18 -7.23
N ASP A 377 18.48 -7.65 -6.00
CA ASP A 377 17.33 -7.08 -5.29
C ASP A 377 17.15 -5.62 -5.73
N ASP A 378 16.39 -5.43 -6.81
CA ASP A 378 16.12 -4.10 -7.39
C ASP A 378 15.23 -3.24 -6.46
N GLU A 379 14.37 -3.85 -5.63
CA GLU A 379 13.63 -3.11 -4.61
C GLU A 379 14.60 -2.46 -3.61
N ASN A 380 15.56 -3.21 -3.06
CA ASN A 380 16.59 -2.64 -2.18
C ASN A 380 17.48 -1.63 -2.92
N HIS A 381 17.86 -1.91 -4.17
CA HIS A 381 18.69 -1.01 -4.97
C HIS A 381 18.04 0.38 -5.11
N PHE A 382 16.74 0.42 -5.45
CA PHE A 382 16.02 1.67 -5.68
C PHE A 382 15.44 2.34 -4.43
N SER A 383 15.26 1.61 -3.32
CA SER A 383 14.71 2.16 -2.06
C SER A 383 15.74 2.41 -0.96
N CYS A 384 16.86 1.68 -0.94
CA CYS A 384 17.95 1.85 0.01
C CYS A 384 19.21 2.42 -0.65
N THR A 385 19.79 1.69 -1.62
CA THR A 385 21.14 1.94 -2.13
C THR A 385 21.23 3.30 -2.83
N MET A 386 20.41 3.51 -3.85
CA MET A 386 20.40 4.77 -4.62
C MET A 386 19.92 5.97 -3.81
N PRO A 387 18.86 5.89 -2.96
CA PRO A 387 18.50 6.97 -2.06
C PRO A 387 19.60 7.42 -1.10
N ARG A 388 20.34 6.48 -0.48
CA ARG A 388 21.50 6.79 0.38
C ARG A 388 22.66 7.39 -0.41
N GLN A 389 22.92 6.92 -1.62
CA GLN A 389 24.00 7.43 -2.48
C GLN A 389 23.71 8.84 -3.03
N LEU A 390 22.46 9.14 -3.38
CA LEU A 390 22.06 10.40 -4.03
C LEU A 390 21.53 11.46 -3.04
N GLY A 391 21.24 11.10 -1.79
CA GLY A 391 20.57 11.98 -0.83
C GLY A 391 19.14 12.33 -1.25
N ARG A 392 18.46 11.42 -1.97
CA ARG A 392 17.13 11.60 -2.56
C ARG A 392 16.21 10.48 -2.09
N HIS A 393 15.24 10.76 -1.23
CA HIS A 393 14.48 9.71 -0.54
C HIS A 393 13.54 8.90 -1.46
N ALA A 394 13.15 7.72 -0.99
CA ALA A 394 12.08 6.89 -1.55
C ALA A 394 10.78 7.12 -0.76
N VAL A 395 9.69 7.47 -1.44
CA VAL A 395 8.42 7.85 -0.80
C VAL A 395 7.21 7.21 -1.48
N ALA A 396 6.07 7.12 -0.81
CA ALA A 396 4.78 6.84 -1.43
C ALA A 396 3.91 8.10 -1.50
N ASP A 397 3.22 8.34 -2.62
CA ASP A 397 2.10 9.28 -2.68
C ASP A 397 0.81 8.57 -2.27
N GLY A 398 0.18 9.04 -1.19
CA GLY A 398 -0.94 8.34 -0.57
C GLY A 398 -2.30 8.56 -1.23
N LYS A 399 -2.40 9.39 -2.27
CA LYS A 399 -3.70 9.92 -2.72
C LYS A 399 -4.48 8.98 -3.62
N GLY A 400 -3.78 8.25 -4.49
CA GLY A 400 -4.37 7.28 -5.42
C GLY A 400 -3.98 5.87 -5.03
N ILE A 401 -4.96 4.96 -4.98
CA ILE A 401 -4.77 3.63 -4.41
C ILE A 401 -4.55 2.58 -5.51
N ALA A 402 -3.62 1.66 -5.27
CA ALA A 402 -3.47 0.41 -6.01
C ALA A 402 -3.52 -0.78 -5.04
N VAL A 403 -3.72 -1.99 -5.57
CA VAL A 403 -3.73 -3.22 -4.75
C VAL A 403 -2.89 -4.29 -5.42
N HIS A 404 -1.89 -4.79 -4.70
CA HIS A 404 -1.01 -5.89 -5.08
C HIS A 404 -1.54 -7.21 -4.50
N TYR A 405 -1.54 -8.29 -5.27
CA TYR A 405 -2.25 -9.52 -4.88
C TYR A 405 -1.46 -10.44 -3.95
N SER A 406 -0.23 -10.85 -4.27
CA SER A 406 0.53 -11.73 -3.38
C SER A 406 2.04 -11.72 -3.59
N PHE A 407 2.78 -11.54 -2.48
CA PHE A 407 4.20 -11.88 -2.44
C PHE A 407 4.41 -13.39 -2.63
N GLY A 408 5.57 -13.81 -3.13
CA GLY A 408 5.88 -15.23 -3.36
C GLY A 408 5.67 -16.11 -2.12
N SER A 409 6.03 -15.57 -0.94
CA SER A 409 5.77 -16.10 0.40
C SER A 409 4.28 -16.30 0.72
N GLN A 410 3.40 -15.42 0.25
CA GLN A 410 1.97 -15.46 0.54
C GLN A 410 1.18 -16.43 -0.37
N ARG A 411 1.72 -16.78 -1.56
CA ARG A 411 1.00 -17.50 -2.62
C ARG A 411 0.27 -18.76 -2.16
N GLY A 412 0.94 -19.61 -1.38
CA GLY A 412 0.41 -20.92 -0.96
C GLY A 412 -0.91 -20.87 -0.18
N GLY A 413 -1.24 -19.74 0.46
CA GLY A 413 -2.57 -19.48 1.01
C GLY A 413 -3.43 -18.59 0.12
N MET A 414 -2.86 -17.51 -0.42
CA MET A 414 -3.59 -16.53 -1.24
C MET A 414 -4.24 -17.14 -2.47
N GLU A 415 -3.54 -18.00 -3.22
CA GLU A 415 -4.04 -18.66 -4.44
C GLU A 415 -5.23 -19.62 -4.19
N ARG A 416 -5.51 -19.94 -2.91
CA ARG A 416 -6.63 -20.78 -2.48
C ARG A 416 -7.83 -19.96 -2.02
N THR A 417 -7.74 -18.63 -2.02
CA THR A 417 -8.86 -17.73 -1.72
C THR A 417 -9.72 -17.45 -2.95
N ASP A 418 -10.94 -16.95 -2.74
CA ASP A 418 -11.77 -16.36 -3.80
C ASP A 418 -11.40 -14.90 -4.16
N ILE A 419 -10.37 -14.33 -3.53
CA ILE A 419 -10.00 -12.90 -3.66
C ILE A 419 -9.71 -12.53 -5.12
N LEU A 420 -8.95 -13.34 -5.85
CA LEU A 420 -8.66 -13.07 -7.26
C LEU A 420 -9.91 -13.16 -8.14
N ALA A 421 -10.90 -14.00 -7.79
CA ALA A 421 -12.19 -14.05 -8.47
C ALA A 421 -13.02 -12.78 -8.17
N ARG A 422 -12.95 -12.23 -6.95
CA ARG A 422 -13.59 -10.96 -6.58
C ARG A 422 -13.01 -9.78 -7.37
N TYR A 423 -11.69 -9.66 -7.48
CA TYR A 423 -11.09 -8.61 -8.31
C TYR A 423 -11.43 -8.80 -9.81
N ARG A 424 -11.49 -10.05 -10.30
CA ARG A 424 -11.92 -10.34 -11.68
C ARG A 424 -13.37 -9.91 -11.92
N ALA A 425 -14.28 -10.18 -10.98
CA ALA A 425 -15.66 -9.74 -11.00
C ALA A 425 -15.80 -8.21 -10.95
N PHE A 426 -15.10 -7.54 -10.03
CA PHE A 426 -15.10 -6.07 -9.95
C PHE A 426 -14.61 -5.44 -11.26
N ALA A 427 -13.50 -5.94 -11.82
CA ALA A 427 -12.93 -5.42 -13.06
C ALA A 427 -13.86 -5.68 -14.26
N ARG A 428 -14.43 -6.89 -14.38
CA ARG A 428 -15.49 -7.23 -15.36
C ARG A 428 -16.62 -6.20 -15.32
N ASP A 429 -17.11 -5.87 -14.14
CA ASP A 429 -18.32 -5.05 -13.98
C ASP A 429 -18.06 -3.54 -14.10
N ASN A 430 -16.93 -3.04 -13.59
CA ASN A 430 -16.67 -1.60 -13.47
C ASN A 430 -15.59 -1.04 -14.40
N ILE A 431 -14.60 -1.84 -14.82
CA ILE A 431 -13.36 -1.35 -15.44
C ILE A 431 -13.24 -1.77 -16.91
N CYS A 432 -13.38 -3.07 -17.18
CA CYS A 432 -13.22 -3.66 -18.51
C CYS A 432 -14.33 -3.19 -19.48
N ALA A 433 -13.93 -2.57 -20.59
CA ALA A 433 -14.85 -2.18 -21.67
C ALA A 433 -15.17 -3.33 -22.65
N SER A 434 -14.27 -4.32 -22.73
CA SER A 434 -14.41 -5.56 -23.51
C SER A 434 -14.18 -6.76 -22.59
N PRO A 435 -14.60 -7.98 -22.96
CA PRO A 435 -14.24 -9.19 -22.25
C PRO A 435 -12.72 -9.35 -22.11
N MET A 436 -12.27 -9.94 -20.99
CA MET A 436 -10.87 -10.25 -20.75
C MET A 436 -10.35 -11.28 -21.78
N LEU A 437 -9.06 -11.21 -22.12
CA LEU A 437 -8.44 -12.06 -23.15
C LEU A 437 -8.07 -13.48 -22.67
N TRP A 438 -8.25 -13.72 -21.38
CA TRP A 438 -8.18 -15.02 -20.69
C TRP A 438 -9.11 -14.98 -19.48
N LYS A 439 -9.61 -16.15 -19.08
CA LYS A 439 -10.39 -16.40 -17.86
C LYS A 439 -10.01 -17.79 -17.31
N PRO A 440 -10.26 -18.12 -16.03
CA PRO A 440 -9.92 -19.43 -15.48
C PRO A 440 -10.57 -20.62 -16.19
N GLU A 441 -11.70 -20.39 -16.87
CA GLU A 441 -12.43 -21.41 -17.64
C GLU A 441 -11.96 -21.48 -19.12
N ASP A 442 -10.74 -21.04 -19.43
CA ASP A 442 -10.00 -21.25 -20.70
C ASP A 442 -8.87 -22.31 -20.58
N ASP A 443 -8.52 -22.75 -19.36
CA ASP A 443 -7.40 -23.65 -19.03
C ASP A 443 -7.84 -25.12 -18.83
#